data_AF-A0A1S2IZ68-F1
#
_entry.id   AF-A0A1S2IZ68-F1
#
_cell.length_a   1.000
_cell.length_b   1.000
_cell.length_c   1.000
_cell.angle_alpha   90.00
_cell.angle_beta   90.00
_cell.angle_gamma   90.00
#
_symmetry.space_group_name_H-M   'P 1'
#
loop_
_entity.id
_entity.type
_entity.pdbx_description
1 polymer ?
#
loop_
_entity_poly.entity_id
_entity_poly.type
_entity_poly.pdbx_seq_one_letter_code
_entity_poly.pdbx_strand_id
1 'polypeptide(L)'
;MDGATAGDVSDGGAVADVRVVAGDPSPEELAAVIAVLQHQADQAAAAGPARVEVSPRVGWESAARGLRGPLPHGPGAWSRSLR
;
A
#
# COMPACT_ATOMS: atom_id res chain seq x y z
N MET A 1 40.98 -3.27 29.07
CA MET A 1 39.74 -2.49 29.10
C MET A 1 39.15 -2.59 27.71
N ASP A 2 38.49 -3.71 27.42
CA ASP A 2 37.87 -3.93 26.12
C ASP A 2 36.38 -3.62 26.27
N GLY A 3 35.98 -2.48 25.72
CA GLY A 3 34.62 -2.00 25.75
C GLY A 3 33.74 -2.85 24.84
N ALA A 4 32.85 -3.62 25.45
CA ALA A 4 31.72 -4.23 24.76
C ALA A 4 30.79 -3.13 24.22
N THR A 5 30.71 -2.98 22.90
CA THR A 5 29.61 -2.26 22.25
C THR A 5 28.35 -3.11 22.38
N ALA A 6 27.59 -2.87 23.45
CA ALA A 6 26.23 -3.38 23.57
C ALA A 6 25.45 -2.92 22.34
N GLY A 7 24.95 -3.91 21.59
CA GLY A 7 24.18 -3.69 20.38
C GLY A 7 23.01 -2.76 20.65
N ASP A 8 22.85 -1.80 19.74
CA ASP A 8 21.58 -1.12 19.52
C ASP A 8 20.53 -2.20 19.21
N VAL A 9 19.71 -2.52 20.20
CA VAL A 9 18.49 -3.29 19.95
C VAL A 9 17.49 -2.29 19.39
N SER A 10 17.61 -2.03 18.08
CA SER A 10 16.48 -1.56 17.30
C SER A 10 15.42 -2.66 17.32
N ASP A 11 14.59 -2.70 18.37
CA ASP A 11 13.30 -3.40 18.30
C ASP A 11 12.32 -2.53 17.50
N GLY A 12 12.70 -2.28 16.25
CA GLY A 12 11.85 -1.71 15.24
C GLY A 12 11.00 -2.83 14.69
N GLY A 13 10.05 -3.33 15.48
CA GLY A 13 8.88 -4.00 14.93
C GLY A 13 8.32 -3.06 13.88
N ALA A 14 8.44 -3.44 12.61
CA ALA A 14 8.21 -2.53 11.48
C ALA A 14 6.77 -2.04 11.51
N VAL A 15 6.53 -0.91 12.17
CA VAL A 15 5.28 -0.18 12.05
C VAL A 15 5.25 0.22 10.59
N ALA A 16 4.30 -0.33 9.84
CA ALA A 16 4.09 0.09 8.47
C ALA A 16 4.00 1.63 8.47
N ASP A 17 4.85 2.29 7.69
CA ASP A 17 4.83 3.74 7.57
C ASP A 17 3.57 4.14 6.78
N VAL A 18 2.46 4.33 7.50
CA VAL A 18 1.15 4.66 6.94
C VAL A 18 1.00 6.17 6.89
N ARG A 19 0.85 6.72 5.69
CA ARG A 19 0.61 8.15 5.46
C ARG A 19 -0.80 8.38 4.91
N VAL A 20 -1.55 9.27 5.58
CA VAL A 20 -2.80 9.80 5.05
C VAL A 20 -2.49 10.81 3.93
N VAL A 21 -3.00 10.54 2.73
CA VAL A 21 -2.76 11.41 1.55
C VAL A 21 -3.95 12.33 1.23
N ALA A 22 -5.14 12.02 1.76
CA ALA A 22 -6.36 12.80 1.61
C ALA A 22 -7.32 12.53 2.77
N GLY A 23 -8.17 13.51 3.11
CA GLY A 23 -9.07 13.47 4.27
C GLY A 23 -8.42 13.95 5.57
N ASP A 24 -9.21 14.01 6.63
CA ASP A 24 -8.79 14.38 8.00
C ASP A 24 -9.45 13.41 9.00
N PRO A 25 -9.01 12.14 9.06
CA PRO A 25 -9.60 11.15 9.94
C PRO A 25 -9.34 11.52 11.39
N SER A 26 -10.28 11.20 12.27
CA SER A 26 -10.01 11.35 13.70
C SER A 26 -8.88 10.39 14.12
N PRO A 27 -8.16 10.70 15.22
CA PRO A 27 -7.13 9.79 15.74
C PRO A 27 -7.64 8.37 16.01
N GLU A 28 -8.89 8.25 16.46
CA GLU A 28 -9.56 6.98 16.75
C GLU A 28 -9.85 6.19 15.47
N GLU A 29 -10.30 6.87 14.40
CA GLU A 29 -10.54 6.24 13.10
C GLU A 29 -9.23 5.74 12.48
N LEU A 30 -8.17 6.55 12.55
CA LEU A 30 -6.84 6.14 12.07
C LEU A 30 -6.31 4.93 12.84
N ALA A 31 -6.44 4.93 14.18
CA ALA A 31 -6.05 3.80 15.02
C ALA A 31 -6.84 2.52 14.68
N ALA A 32 -8.15 2.64 14.43
CA ALA A 32 -8.97 1.50 14.02
C ALA A 32 -8.50 0.90 12.69
N VAL A 33 -8.19 1.74 11.69
CA VAL A 33 -7.66 1.28 10.40
C VAL A 33 -6.30 0.59 10.57
N ILE A 34 -5.39 1.20 11.35
CA ILE A 34 -4.06 0.62 11.61
C ILE A 34 -4.19 -0.76 12.29
N ALA A 35 -5.08 -0.91 13.28
CA ALA A 35 -5.30 -2.17 13.97
C ALA A 35 -5.81 -3.27 13.01
N VAL A 36 -6.71 -2.93 12.08
CA VAL A 36 -7.17 -3.85 11.05
C VAL A 36 -6.03 -4.25 10.11
N LEU A 37 -5.22 -3.28 9.65
CA LEU A 37 -4.08 -3.56 8.77
C LEU A 37 -3.04 -4.45 9.43
N GLN A 38 -2.72 -4.22 10.70
CA GLN A 38 -1.83 -5.07 11.49
C GLN A 38 -2.38 -6.49 11.60
N HIS A 39 -3.66 -6.65 11.95
CA HIS A 39 -4.28 -7.97 12.03
C HIS A 39 -4.24 -8.72 10.69
N GLN A 40 -4.50 -8.04 9.57
CA GLN A 40 -4.40 -8.66 8.24
C GLN A 40 -2.96 -9.03 7.88
N ALA A 41 -1.97 -8.22 8.27
CA ALA A 41 -0.56 -8.52 8.06
C ALA A 41 -0.13 -9.77 8.86
N ASP A 42 -0.56 -9.88 10.12
CA ASP A 42 -0.29 -11.05 10.97
C ASP A 42 -0.92 -12.32 10.37
N GLN A 43 -2.18 -12.23 9.91
CA GLN A 43 -2.87 -13.34 9.26
C GLN A 43 -2.17 -13.77 7.97
N ALA A 44 -1.71 -12.82 7.15
CA ALA A 44 -0.97 -13.11 5.93
C ALA A 44 0.40 -13.74 6.23
N ALA A 45 1.09 -13.29 7.28
CA ALA A 45 2.34 -13.88 7.74
C ALA A 45 2.14 -15.32 8.23
N ALA A 46 1.05 -15.59 8.96
CA ALA A 46 0.71 -16.92 9.46
C ALA A 46 0.28 -17.90 8.34
N ALA A 47 -0.38 -17.40 7.29
CA ALA A 47 -0.81 -18.22 6.15
C ALA A 47 0.36 -18.73 5.29
N GLY A 48 1.56 -18.17 5.46
CA GLY A 48 2.74 -18.49 4.67
C GLY A 48 2.70 -17.90 3.26
N PRO A 49 3.80 -17.99 2.49
CA PRO A 49 3.89 -17.38 1.17
C PRO A 49 2.88 -18.00 0.22
N ALA A 50 1.91 -17.20 -0.22
CA ALA A 50 1.02 -17.60 -1.30
C ALA A 50 1.85 -17.91 -2.55
N ARG A 51 1.61 -19.05 -3.20
CA ARG A 51 2.15 -19.33 -4.53
C ARG A 51 1.57 -18.29 -5.49
N VAL A 52 2.35 -17.28 -5.81
CA VAL A 52 1.94 -16.26 -6.77
C VAL A 52 2.03 -16.86 -8.17
N GLU A 53 0.91 -17.35 -8.69
CA GLU A 53 0.78 -17.52 -10.13
C GLU A 53 0.56 -16.15 -10.76
N VAL A 54 1.65 -15.39 -10.92
CA VAL A 54 1.59 -14.15 -11.68
C VAL A 54 1.42 -14.54 -13.14
N SER A 55 0.21 -14.38 -13.68
CA SER A 55 0.11 -14.05 -15.10
C SER A 55 0.48 -12.55 -15.21
N PRO A 56 1.62 -12.19 -15.83
CA PRO A 56 2.23 -10.84 -15.74
C PRO A 56 1.41 -9.69 -16.34
N ARG A 57 0.16 -9.93 -16.70
CA ARG A 57 -0.60 -9.12 -17.64
C ARG A 57 -2.07 -8.89 -17.27
N VAL A 58 -2.62 -9.58 -16.27
CA VAL A 58 -4.09 -9.70 -16.18
C VAL A 58 -4.83 -8.47 -15.66
N GLY A 59 -4.22 -7.62 -14.84
CA GLY A 59 -4.91 -6.47 -14.24
C GLY A 59 -5.07 -5.31 -15.22
N TRP A 60 -4.01 -4.53 -15.40
CA TRP A 60 -4.01 -3.33 -16.21
C TRP A 60 -4.18 -3.59 -17.71
N GLU A 61 -3.63 -4.69 -18.26
CA GLU A 61 -3.84 -4.99 -19.69
C GLU A 61 -5.30 -5.37 -19.98
N SER A 62 -6.02 -6.01 -19.04
CA SER A 62 -7.43 -6.33 -19.25
C SER A 62 -8.31 -5.09 -19.31
N ALA A 63 -8.04 -4.09 -18.47
CA ALA A 63 -8.72 -2.80 -18.52
C ALA A 63 -8.39 -2.03 -19.80
N ALA A 64 -7.16 -2.15 -20.31
CA ALA A 64 -6.72 -1.47 -21.52
C ALA A 64 -7.37 -2.00 -22.81
N ARG A 65 -7.87 -3.25 -22.83
CA ARG A 65 -8.53 -3.82 -24.03
C ARG A 65 -9.80 -3.07 -24.46
N GLY A 66 -10.46 -2.36 -23.55
CA GLY A 66 -11.60 -1.49 -23.89
C GLY A 66 -11.20 -0.18 -24.57
N LEU A 67 -9.93 0.19 -24.48
CA LEU A 67 -9.37 1.43 -25.02
C LEU A 67 -8.72 1.14 -26.37
N ARG A 68 -9.54 1.08 -27.43
CA ARG A 68 -9.08 0.80 -28.81
C ARG A 68 -8.34 1.96 -29.49
N GLY A 69 -8.06 3.04 -28.77
CA GLY A 69 -7.36 4.21 -29.31
C GLY A 69 -6.72 5.08 -28.22
N PRO A 70 -5.86 6.03 -28.61
CA PRO A 70 -5.22 6.95 -27.68
C PRO A 70 -6.26 7.71 -26.84
N LEU A 71 -6.01 7.86 -25.53
CA LEU A 71 -6.84 8.74 -24.72
C LEU A 71 -6.61 10.21 -25.14
N PRO A 72 -7.67 11.03 -25.22
CA PRO A 72 -7.51 12.46 -25.42
C PRO A 72 -6.73 13.06 -24.25
N HIS A 73 -5.73 13.87 -24.59
CA HIS A 73 -4.89 14.61 -23.66
C HIS A 73 -5.06 16.12 -23.89
N GLY A 74 -4.75 16.93 -22.88
CA GLY A 74 -4.80 18.39 -22.95
C GLY A 74 -5.85 19.03 -22.04
N PRO A 75 -5.89 20.37 -21.98
CA PRO A 75 -6.82 21.11 -21.12
C PRO A 75 -8.28 20.71 -21.39
N GLY A 76 -9.01 20.35 -20.34
CA GLY A 76 -10.43 19.96 -20.45
C GLY A 76 -10.69 18.53 -20.92
N ALA A 77 -9.67 17.81 -21.42
CA ALA A 77 -9.83 16.41 -21.82
C ALA A 77 -10.26 15.51 -20.64
N TRP A 78 -9.86 15.87 -19.42
CA TRP A 78 -10.16 15.14 -18.18
C TRP A 78 -11.12 15.95 -17.30
N SER A 79 -12.26 16.36 -17.86
CA SER A 79 -13.28 17.19 -17.19
C SER A 79 -13.79 16.66 -15.84
N ARG A 80 -13.56 15.38 -15.55
CA ARG A 80 -13.92 14.71 -14.30
C ARG A 80 -12.80 14.63 -13.25
N SER A 81 -11.55 15.00 -13.58
CA SER A 81 -10.44 15.00 -12.60
C SER A 81 -10.29 16.33 -11.86
N LEU A 82 -10.99 17.37 -12.31
CA LEU A 82 -10.96 18.72 -11.71
C LEU A 82 -12.22 19.01 -10.88
N ARG A 83 -12.94 17.97 -10.47
CA ARG A 83 -14.08 18.05 -9.57
C ARG A 83 -13.72 17.59 -8.18
#